data_AF-A0A1B6LW00-F1
#
_entry.id   AF-A0A1B6LW00-F1
#
_cell.length_a   1.000
_cell.length_b   1.000
_cell.length_c   1.000
_cell.angle_alpha   90.00
_cell.angle_beta   90.00
_cell.angle_gamma   90.00
#
_symmetry.space_group_name_H-M   'P 1'
#
loop_
_entity.id
_entity.type
_entity.pdbx_description
1 polymer ?
#
loop_
_entity_poly.entity_id
_entity_poly.type
_entity_poly.pdbx_seq_one_letter_code
_entity_poly.pdbx_strand_id
1 'polypeptide(L)'
;GVYIKPAVAYAQDVLRLGQSKGMSLSHLSSQDIENKLAETLNGEVLEPILRVWRAYKFTLRHPQCDRNLVCELNRYPPGTEGPAGLKPGVTKLASLTASWFMSGHTGTAFWKLYNAAVEDHNCQVKYAADCSQFHEEDLKVTTAKYYHNEL
;
A
#
# COMPACT_ATOMS: atom_id res chain seq x y z
N GLY A 1 -29.26 10.39 -28.89
CA GLY A 1 -29.25 9.74 -27.56
C GLY A 1 -27.91 9.06 -27.37
N VAL A 2 -27.28 9.23 -26.21
CA VAL A 2 -25.97 8.65 -25.89
C VAL A 2 -26.15 7.16 -25.61
N TYR A 3 -25.55 6.32 -26.45
CA TYR A 3 -25.57 4.86 -26.28
C TYR A 3 -24.59 4.49 -25.17
N ILE A 4 -25.11 4.27 -23.96
CA ILE A 4 -24.32 3.76 -22.84
C ILE A 4 -24.13 2.26 -23.11
N LYS A 5 -22.93 1.86 -23.53
CA LYS A 5 -22.58 0.44 -23.63
C LYS A 5 -22.87 -0.22 -22.27
N PRO A 6 -23.61 -1.34 -22.24
CA PRO A 6 -23.88 -2.02 -20.98
C PRO A 6 -22.55 -2.40 -20.32
N ALA A 7 -22.42 -2.19 -19.01
CA ALA A 7 -21.22 -2.52 -18.24
C ALA A 7 -20.74 -3.98 -18.47
N VAL A 8 -21.68 -4.86 -18.83
CA VAL A 8 -21.43 -6.25 -19.24
C VAL A 8 -20.51 -6.36 -20.46
N ALA A 9 -20.65 -5.48 -21.45
CA ALA A 9 -19.80 -5.48 -22.65
C ALA A 9 -18.35 -5.09 -22.32
N TYR A 10 -18.16 -4.14 -21.40
CA TYR A 10 -16.82 -3.77 -20.92
C TYR A 10 -16.15 -4.92 -20.17
N ALA A 11 -16.90 -5.62 -19.31
CA ALA A 11 -16.38 -6.79 -18.60
C ALA A 11 -15.96 -7.91 -19.58
N GLN A 12 -16.75 -8.15 -20.62
CA GLN A 12 -16.43 -9.15 -21.66
C GLN A 12 -15.18 -8.78 -22.47
N ASP A 13 -15.01 -7.51 -22.80
CA ASP A 13 -13.83 -7.04 -23.54
C ASP A 13 -12.55 -7.16 -22.70
N VAL A 14 -12.62 -6.85 -21.41
CA VAL A 14 -11.48 -7.02 -20.47
C VAL A 14 -11.09 -8.48 -20.33
N LEU A 15 -12.07 -9.39 -20.20
CA LEU A 15 -11.83 -10.83 -20.12
C LEU A 15 -11.21 -11.38 -21.41
N ARG A 16 -11.69 -10.94 -22.58
CA ARG A 16 -11.13 -11.32 -23.89
C ARG A 16 -9.72 -10.80 -24.10
N LEU A 17 -9.41 -9.59 -23.62
CA LEU A 17 -8.06 -9.02 -23.63
C LEU A 17 -7.09 -9.78 -22.72
N GLY A 18 -7.57 -10.34 -21.60
CA GLY A 18 -6.78 -11.24 -20.75
C GLY A 18 -6.46 -12.56 -21.46
N GLN A 19 -7.46 -13.18 -22.09
CA GLN A 19 -7.29 -14.43 -22.82
C GLN A 19 -6.37 -14.30 -24.04
N SER A 20 -6.46 -13.19 -24.80
CA SER A 20 -5.63 -12.97 -25.99
C SER A 20 -4.15 -12.71 -25.68
N LYS A 21 -3.82 -12.36 -24.42
CA LYS A 21 -2.45 -12.19 -23.92
C LYS A 21 -1.86 -13.45 -23.29
N GLY A 22 -2.51 -14.62 -23.41
CA GLY A 22 -1.98 -15.89 -22.94
C GLY A 22 -2.24 -16.20 -21.46
N MET A 23 -3.09 -15.41 -20.77
CA MET A 23 -3.62 -15.80 -19.46
C MET A 23 -4.69 -16.87 -19.64
N SER A 24 -4.26 -18.12 -19.84
CA SER A 24 -5.13 -19.29 -19.86
C SER A 24 -5.57 -19.63 -18.42
N LEU A 25 -6.61 -18.95 -17.94
CA LEU A 25 -7.25 -19.21 -16.63
C LEU A 25 -8.03 -20.54 -16.58
N SER A 26 -8.09 -21.29 -17.68
CA SER A 26 -8.87 -22.52 -17.84
C SER A 26 -8.33 -23.74 -17.10
N HIS A 27 -7.16 -23.64 -16.45
CA HIS A 27 -6.51 -24.75 -15.74
C HIS A 27 -6.53 -24.63 -14.19
N LEU A 28 -7.15 -23.59 -13.64
CA LEU A 28 -7.22 -23.34 -12.20
C LEU A 28 -8.66 -23.54 -11.70
N SER A 29 -8.82 -24.26 -10.59
CA SER A 29 -10.12 -24.38 -9.91
C SER A 29 -10.59 -22.98 -9.46
N SER A 30 -11.90 -22.70 -9.49
CA SER A 30 -12.44 -21.42 -8.99
C SER A 30 -11.98 -21.12 -7.55
N GLN A 31 -11.80 -22.16 -6.73
CA GLN A 31 -11.24 -22.03 -5.38
C GLN A 31 -9.77 -21.58 -5.36
N ASP A 32 -8.94 -22.05 -6.29
CA ASP A 32 -7.54 -21.63 -6.38
C ASP A 32 -7.42 -20.16 -6.78
N ILE A 33 -8.31 -19.70 -7.67
CA ILE A 33 -8.40 -18.30 -8.09
C ILE A 33 -8.86 -17.43 -6.92
N GLU A 34 -9.90 -17.85 -6.21
CA GLU A 34 -10.41 -17.14 -5.02
C GLU A 34 -9.34 -17.05 -3.92
N ASN A 35 -8.65 -18.14 -3.63
CA ASN A 35 -7.59 -18.17 -2.61
C ASN A 35 -6.42 -17.26 -2.99
N LYS A 36 -5.92 -17.31 -4.22
CA LYS A 36 -4.84 -16.41 -4.68
C LYS A 36 -5.26 -14.95 -4.69
N LEU A 37 -6.52 -14.66 -5.03
CA LEU A 37 -7.05 -13.31 -4.96
C LEU A 37 -7.10 -12.81 -3.52
N ALA A 38 -7.55 -13.64 -2.59
CA ALA A 38 -7.58 -13.32 -1.16
C ALA A 38 -6.17 -13.08 -0.61
N GLU A 39 -5.21 -13.92 -0.96
CA GLU A 39 -3.80 -13.74 -0.59
C GLU A 39 -3.22 -12.43 -1.15
N THR A 40 -3.48 -12.14 -2.43
CA THR A 40 -3.03 -10.90 -3.08
C THR A 40 -3.67 -9.68 -2.43
N LEU A 41 -4.97 -9.72 -2.16
CA LEU A 41 -5.69 -8.65 -1.47
C LEU A 41 -5.12 -8.42 -0.06
N ASN A 42 -4.93 -9.49 0.70
CA ASN A 42 -4.42 -9.41 2.06
C ASN A 42 -2.98 -8.88 2.11
N GLY A 43 -2.09 -9.43 1.28
CA GLY A 43 -0.67 -9.13 1.30
C GLY A 43 -0.33 -7.83 0.58
N GLU A 44 -0.97 -7.52 -0.55
CA GLU A 44 -0.58 -6.40 -1.40
C GLU A 44 -1.47 -5.16 -1.30
N VAL A 45 -2.67 -5.29 -0.73
CA VAL A 45 -3.60 -4.18 -0.60
C VAL A 45 -3.86 -3.83 0.86
N LEU A 46 -4.38 -4.78 1.64
CA LEU A 46 -4.79 -4.51 3.02
C LEU A 46 -3.60 -4.25 3.94
N GLU A 47 -2.56 -5.07 3.87
CA GLU A 47 -1.37 -4.89 4.69
C GLU A 47 -0.70 -3.52 4.51
N PRO A 48 -0.38 -3.03 3.30
CA PRO A 48 0.19 -1.70 3.13
C PRO A 48 -0.74 -0.59 3.61
N ILE A 49 -2.05 -0.69 3.36
CA ILE A 49 -3.03 0.29 3.86
C ILE A 49 -3.03 0.34 5.39
N LEU A 50 -3.09 -0.82 6.05
CA LEU A 50 -3.11 -0.92 7.50
C LEU A 50 -1.80 -0.42 8.13
N ARG A 51 -0.66 -0.64 7.45
CA ARG A 51 0.62 -0.09 7.87
C ARG A 51 0.63 1.44 7.82
N VAL A 52 0.18 2.03 6.72
CA VAL A 52 0.03 3.50 6.59
C VAL A 52 -0.94 4.05 7.62
N TRP A 53 -2.06 3.36 7.88
CA TRP A 53 -3.03 3.77 8.90
C TRP A 53 -2.44 3.79 10.31
N ARG A 54 -1.60 2.80 10.66
CA ARG A 54 -0.90 2.78 11.94
C ARG A 54 0.07 3.96 12.06
N ALA A 55 0.83 4.26 11.00
CA ALA A 55 1.71 5.42 10.99
C ALA A 55 0.93 6.72 11.11
N TYR A 56 -0.17 6.88 10.39
CA TYR A 56 -1.09 8.02 10.54
C TYR A 56 -1.52 8.22 11.99
N LYS A 57 -2.00 7.16 12.68
CA LYS A 57 -2.39 7.27 14.09
C LYS A 57 -1.22 7.57 15.03
N PHE A 58 -0.01 7.17 14.66
CA PHE A 58 1.20 7.45 15.43
C PHE A 58 1.60 8.93 15.28
N THR A 59 1.60 9.47 14.07
CA THR A 59 1.98 10.87 13.79
C THR A 59 1.00 11.87 14.38
N LEU A 60 -0.28 11.51 14.55
CA LEU A 60 -1.23 12.33 15.32
C LEU A 60 -0.79 12.55 16.78
N ARG A 61 -0.06 11.60 17.37
CA ARG A 61 0.49 11.69 18.74
C ARG A 61 1.94 12.20 18.75
N HIS A 62 2.67 11.97 17.66
CA HIS A 62 4.07 12.34 17.49
C HIS A 62 4.26 13.10 16.15
N PRO A 63 3.83 14.37 16.05
CA PRO A 63 3.85 15.11 14.80
C PRO A 63 5.25 15.24 14.18
N GLN A 64 6.30 15.22 15.00
CA GLN A 64 7.69 15.28 14.54
C GLN A 64 8.10 14.10 13.64
N CYS A 65 7.36 12.98 13.70
CA CYS A 65 7.62 11.78 12.92
C CYS A 65 6.93 11.78 11.55
N ASP A 66 6.11 12.78 11.24
CA ASP A 66 5.24 12.78 10.05
C ASP A 66 6.00 12.56 8.73
N ARG A 67 7.00 13.37 8.46
CA ARG A 67 7.80 13.32 7.23
C ARG A 67 8.73 12.13 7.21
N ASN A 68 9.26 11.73 8.37
CA ASN A 68 10.13 10.56 8.47
C ASN A 68 9.37 9.29 8.10
N LEU A 69 8.24 9.02 8.77
CA LEU A 69 7.44 7.82 8.54
C LEU A 69 6.81 7.81 7.13
N VAL A 70 6.31 8.95 6.64
CA VAL A 70 5.80 9.03 5.27
C VAL A 70 6.88 8.69 4.26
N CYS A 71 8.11 9.19 4.45
CA CYS A 71 9.23 8.85 3.58
C CYS A 71 9.54 7.36 3.64
N GLU A 72 9.71 6.79 4.83
CA GLU A 72 10.11 5.39 5.00
C GLU A 72 9.11 4.39 4.46
N LEU A 73 7.82 4.63 4.67
CA LEU A 73 6.76 3.77 4.16
C LEU A 73 6.76 3.71 2.63
N ASN A 74 7.21 4.76 1.96
CA ASN A 74 7.26 4.82 0.50
C ASN A 74 8.59 4.34 -0.10
N ARG A 75 9.55 3.91 0.73
CA ARG A 75 10.78 3.29 0.24
C ARG A 75 10.56 1.80 -0.01
N TYR A 76 10.72 1.42 -1.27
CA TYR A 76 10.70 0.03 -1.71
C TYR A 76 12.05 -0.33 -2.31
N PRO A 77 12.88 -1.12 -1.61
CA PRO A 77 14.10 -1.66 -2.19
C PRO A 77 13.76 -2.51 -3.43
N PRO A 78 14.58 -2.46 -4.48
CA PRO A 78 14.40 -3.34 -5.64
C PRO A 78 14.38 -4.81 -5.19
N GLY A 79 13.42 -5.59 -5.70
CA GLY A 79 13.23 -7.00 -5.33
C GLY A 79 12.35 -7.25 -4.10
N THR A 80 11.75 -6.20 -3.51
CA THR A 80 10.72 -6.34 -2.46
C THR A 80 9.29 -6.29 -3.00
N GLU A 81 9.16 -6.34 -4.33
CA GLU A 81 7.90 -6.36 -5.04
C GLU A 81 7.17 -7.68 -4.71
N GLY A 82 5.93 -7.55 -4.23
CA GLY A 82 5.09 -8.73 -4.00
C GLY A 82 4.77 -9.47 -5.30
N PRO A 83 4.16 -10.66 -5.23
CA PRO A 83 3.81 -11.48 -6.41
C PRO A 83 3.06 -10.73 -7.53
N ALA A 84 2.28 -9.70 -7.23
CA ALA A 84 1.59 -8.85 -8.20
C ALA A 84 2.15 -7.42 -8.28
N GLY A 85 3.16 -7.07 -7.48
CA GLY A 85 3.85 -5.78 -7.54
C GLY A 85 2.99 -4.57 -7.19
N LEU A 86 1.83 -4.74 -6.55
CA LEU A 86 0.89 -3.66 -6.26
C LEU A 86 1.28 -2.85 -5.02
N LYS A 87 2.03 -3.46 -4.10
CA LYS A 87 2.43 -2.87 -2.81
C LYS A 87 2.95 -1.42 -2.91
N PRO A 88 3.90 -1.08 -3.80
CA PRO A 88 4.44 0.28 -3.87
C PRO A 88 3.36 1.30 -4.27
N GLY A 89 2.52 0.95 -5.24
CA GLY A 89 1.43 1.81 -5.71
C GLY A 89 0.36 2.02 -4.65
N VAL A 90 -0.05 0.93 -3.98
CA VAL A 90 -1.06 0.99 -2.91
C VAL A 90 -0.55 1.82 -1.73
N THR A 91 0.68 1.57 -1.27
CA THR A 91 1.27 2.34 -0.17
C THR A 91 1.41 3.81 -0.51
N LYS A 92 1.80 4.14 -1.74
CA LYS A 92 1.90 5.52 -2.20
C LYS A 92 0.56 6.22 -2.18
N LEU A 93 -0.47 5.60 -2.75
CA LEU A 93 -1.82 6.17 -2.73
C LEU A 93 -2.35 6.35 -1.31
N ALA A 94 -2.20 5.33 -0.46
CA ALA A 94 -2.59 5.39 0.94
C ALA A 94 -1.81 6.49 1.69
N SER A 95 -0.51 6.62 1.45
CA SER A 95 0.36 7.62 2.08
C SER A 95 0.00 9.04 1.67
N LEU A 96 -0.36 9.26 0.40
CA LEU A 96 -0.81 10.56 -0.07
C LEU A 96 -2.15 10.96 0.55
N THR A 97 -3.09 10.02 0.62
CA THR A 97 -4.36 10.23 1.34
C THR A 97 -4.11 10.55 2.80
N ALA A 98 -3.29 9.75 3.50
CA ALA A 98 -2.91 10.03 4.89
C ALA A 98 -2.23 11.40 5.04
N SER A 99 -1.35 11.78 4.11
CA SER A 99 -0.66 13.07 4.11
C SER A 99 -1.60 14.25 4.01
N TRP A 100 -2.67 14.13 3.21
CA TRP A 100 -3.73 15.13 3.16
C TRP A 100 -4.35 15.34 4.54
N PHE A 101 -4.79 14.27 5.20
CA PHE A 101 -5.40 14.34 6.54
C PHE A 101 -4.41 14.82 7.60
N MET A 102 -3.16 14.35 7.57
CA MET A 102 -2.11 14.77 8.50
C MET A 102 -1.81 16.26 8.42
N SER A 103 -1.94 16.86 7.23
CA SER A 103 -1.58 18.28 7.03
C SER A 103 -2.39 19.24 7.90
N GLY A 104 -3.63 18.88 8.25
CA GLY A 104 -4.47 19.67 9.16
C GLY A 104 -4.16 19.44 10.65
N HIS A 105 -3.55 18.31 11.01
CA HIS A 105 -3.35 17.92 12.42
C HIS A 105 -1.92 18.09 12.92
N THR A 106 -0.93 17.83 12.08
CA THR A 106 0.49 17.82 12.44
C THR A 106 1.17 19.18 12.31
N GLY A 107 0.53 20.13 11.61
CA GLY A 107 1.10 21.44 11.28
C GLY A 107 2.11 21.41 10.12
N THR A 108 2.37 20.25 9.52
CA THR A 108 3.20 20.15 8.31
C THR A 108 2.33 20.33 7.06
N ALA A 109 2.68 21.29 6.21
CA ALA A 109 1.99 21.51 4.94
C ALA A 109 2.00 20.26 4.05
N PHE A 110 0.87 19.98 3.38
CA PHE A 110 0.69 18.81 2.52
C PHE A 110 1.86 18.60 1.53
N TRP A 111 2.32 19.66 0.86
CA TRP A 111 3.42 19.56 -0.11
C TRP A 111 4.73 19.01 0.48
N LYS A 112 5.02 19.27 1.76
CA LYS A 112 6.19 18.71 2.43
C LYS A 112 6.04 17.20 2.66
N LEU A 113 4.83 16.74 2.99
CA LEU A 113 4.51 15.33 3.15
C LEU A 113 4.44 14.61 1.79
N TYR A 114 3.88 15.26 0.77
CA TYR A 114 3.91 14.79 -0.62
C TYR A 114 5.35 14.56 -1.07
N ASN A 115 6.24 15.54 -0.90
CA ASN A 115 7.65 15.39 -1.27
C ASN A 115 8.32 14.26 -0.49
N ALA A 116 8.01 14.11 0.81
CA ALA A 116 8.51 12.98 1.60
C ALA A 116 8.03 11.63 1.03
N ALA A 117 6.79 11.54 0.53
CA ALA A 117 6.23 10.30 -0.01
C ALA A 117 6.73 9.92 -1.41
N VAL A 118 7.18 10.89 -2.22
CA VAL A 118 7.49 10.66 -3.64
C VAL A 118 8.97 10.74 -3.99
N GLU A 119 9.76 11.50 -3.23
CA GLU A 119 11.16 11.69 -3.51
C GLU A 119 12.00 10.62 -2.78
N ASP A 120 13.02 10.06 -3.45
CA ASP A 120 13.93 9.10 -2.82
C ASP A 120 14.99 9.84 -2.01
N HIS A 121 14.80 9.88 -0.69
CA HIS A 121 15.75 10.44 0.26
C HIS A 121 16.22 9.37 1.24
N ASN A 122 17.39 9.60 1.83
CA ASN A 122 17.70 8.97 3.11
C ASN A 122 16.80 9.59 4.18
N CYS A 123 15.64 8.97 4.45
CA CYS A 123 14.60 9.49 5.35
C CYS A 123 15.15 9.84 6.74
N GLN A 124 16.03 9.00 7.29
CA GLN A 124 16.61 9.18 8.61
C GLN A 124 17.52 10.41 8.70
N VAL A 125 18.22 10.74 7.61
CA VAL A 125 19.09 11.93 7.55
C VAL A 125 18.29 13.19 7.24
N LYS A 126 17.39 13.12 6.25
CA LYS A 126 16.62 14.30 5.80
C LYS A 126 15.54 14.72 6.80
N TYR A 127 14.91 13.74 7.45
CA TYR A 127 13.82 13.92 8.39
C TYR A 127 14.21 13.28 9.73
N ALA A 128 15.31 13.74 10.33
CA ALA A 128 15.79 13.21 11.59
C ALA A 128 14.73 13.38 12.70
N ALA A 129 14.19 12.25 13.17
CA ALA A 129 13.23 12.16 14.26
C ALA A 129 13.34 10.78 14.91
N ASP A 130 13.23 10.73 16.23
CA ASP A 130 13.16 9.45 16.95
C ASP A 130 11.75 8.87 16.85
N CYS A 131 11.59 7.95 15.89
CA CYS A 131 10.33 7.24 15.62
C CYS A 131 10.49 5.73 15.87
N SER A 132 11.46 5.35 16.71
CA SER A 132 11.81 3.97 17.05
C SER A 132 10.62 3.18 17.61
N GLN A 133 9.80 3.82 18.46
CA GLN A 133 8.60 3.20 19.02
C GLN A 133 7.63 2.68 17.93
N PHE A 134 7.44 3.44 16.85
CA PHE A 134 6.61 2.99 15.73
C PHE A 134 7.19 1.73 15.09
N HIS A 135 8.51 1.67 14.92
CA HIS A 135 9.18 0.55 14.28
C HIS A 135 9.07 -0.72 15.13
N GLU A 136 9.20 -0.61 16.45
CA GLU A 136 9.01 -1.74 17.36
C GLU A 136 7.58 -2.27 17.32
N GLU A 137 6.58 -1.38 17.33
CA GLU A 137 5.17 -1.77 17.21
C GLU A 137 4.85 -2.38 15.84
N ASP A 138 5.43 -1.83 14.78
CA ASP A 138 5.25 -2.33 13.41
C ASP A 138 5.85 -3.72 13.22
N LEU A 139 7.04 -3.94 13.78
CA LEU A 139 7.70 -5.25 13.80
C LEU A 139 6.88 -6.28 14.58
N LYS A 140 6.32 -5.93 15.74
CA LYS A 140 5.47 -6.84 16.53
C LYS A 140 4.22 -7.28 15.76
N VAL A 141 3.54 -6.36 15.09
CA VAL A 141 2.34 -6.68 14.29
C VAL A 141 2.70 -7.55 13.08
N THR A 142 3.80 -7.19 12.41
CA THR A 142 4.26 -7.91 11.22
C THR A 142 4.71 -9.33 11.57
N THR A 143 5.49 -9.49 12.65
CA THR A 143 5.94 -10.81 13.14
C THR A 143 4.79 -11.66 13.66
N ALA A 144 3.85 -11.09 14.42
CA ALA A 144 2.66 -11.81 14.86
C ALA A 144 1.83 -12.36 13.69
N LYS A 145 1.76 -11.64 12.55
CA LYS A 145 1.07 -12.11 11.34
C LYS A 145 1.75 -13.33 10.72
N TYR A 146 3.09 -13.39 10.69
CA TYR A 146 3.80 -14.57 10.18
C TYR A 146 3.49 -15.83 10.99
N TYR A 147 3.36 -15.71 12.32
CA TYR A 147 3.01 -16.85 13.18
C TYR A 147 1.60 -17.43 12.93
N HIS A 148 0.68 -16.66 12.35
CA HIS A 148 -0.67 -17.13 12.05
C HIS A 148 -0.84 -17.70 10.63
N ASN A 149 0.18 -17.57 9.77
CA ASN A 149 0.12 -18.04 8.39
C ASN A 149 0.73 -19.44 8.19
N GLU A 150 1.23 -20.10 9.25
CA GLU A 150 1.88 -21.42 9.18
C GLU A 150 1.13 -22.54 9.96
N LEU A 151 -0.19 -22.48 10.10
CA LEU A 151 -1.01 -23.54 10.71
C LEU A 151 -2.14 -24.01 9.81
#